data_AF-T0R609-F1
#
_entry.id   AF-T0R609-F1
#
_cell.length_a   1.000
_cell.length_b   1.000
_cell.length_c   1.000
_cell.angle_alpha   90.00
_cell.angle_beta   90.00
_cell.angle_gamma   90.00
#
_symmetry.space_group_name_H-M   'P 1'
#
loop_
_entity.id
_entity.type
_entity.pdbx_description
1 polymer ?
#
loop_
_entity_poly.entity_id
_entity_poly.type
_entity_poly.pdbx_seq_one_letter_code
_entity_poly.pdbx_strand_id
1 'polypeptide(L)'
;MYSDFHNMMAPLPFVSSSPPQNQYSRPSIDLHCMQSTLDALLESDIHDTPRLSGTSAVAPYHSDTIAFLASHPPVLKPSISAAMKASYHEAVTSQVKSGEFISDEARCKYKTGRCPLKRATKRSGRPLLLCEYHRIKQNSIKRKSDTKYRQNRKLARAQKKMHGDLGSPTGSSDSGTPTASLEGDDIELLSYFIL
;
A
#
# COMPACT_ATOMS: atom_id res chain seq x y z
N MET A 1 6.10 -59.69 -29.71
CA MET A 1 6.53 -58.61 -30.64
C MET A 1 5.82 -57.34 -30.20
N TYR A 2 6.57 -56.23 -30.11
CA TYR A 2 6.29 -54.94 -29.44
C TYR A 2 6.55 -54.92 -27.92
N SER A 3 7.79 -54.96 -27.43
CA SER A 3 8.96 -54.05 -27.51
C SER A 3 8.92 -52.87 -26.54
N ASP A 4 9.84 -52.97 -25.57
CA ASP A 4 10.24 -52.06 -24.52
C ASP A 4 10.39 -50.59 -24.94
N PHE A 5 9.75 -49.69 -24.17
CA PHE A 5 10.01 -48.25 -24.16
C PHE A 5 10.48 -47.79 -22.78
N HIS A 6 11.29 -48.61 -22.12
CA HIS A 6 12.13 -48.14 -21.03
C HIS A 6 13.49 -47.77 -21.61
N ASN A 7 14.01 -46.64 -21.13
CA ASN A 7 15.40 -46.18 -21.28
C ASN A 7 15.68 -45.31 -22.52
N MET A 8 15.74 -43.98 -22.37
CA MET A 8 16.61 -43.03 -23.12
C MET A 8 16.52 -41.61 -22.52
N MET A 9 16.56 -41.44 -21.19
CA MET A 9 16.78 -40.12 -20.57
C MET A 9 18.13 -40.16 -19.85
N ALA A 10 19.20 -40.01 -20.63
CA ALA A 10 20.54 -39.81 -20.10
C ALA A 10 20.58 -38.47 -19.31
N PRO A 11 21.12 -38.45 -18.08
CA PRO A 11 21.33 -37.19 -17.37
C PRO A 11 22.40 -36.38 -18.09
N LEU A 12 22.05 -35.15 -18.51
CA LEU A 12 23.04 -34.20 -19.01
C LEU A 12 24.01 -33.83 -17.87
N PRO A 13 25.32 -33.70 -18.15
CA PRO A 13 26.27 -33.27 -17.14
C PRO A 13 25.94 -31.84 -16.70
N PHE A 14 25.69 -31.67 -15.40
CA PHE A 14 25.48 -30.38 -14.77
C PHE A 14 26.81 -29.61 -14.79
N VAL A 15 26.98 -28.73 -15.78
CA VAL A 15 28.09 -27.78 -15.80
C VAL A 15 27.82 -26.76 -14.70
N SER A 16 28.46 -26.96 -13.54
CA SER A 16 28.49 -25.99 -12.45
C SER A 16 29.37 -24.80 -12.86
N SER A 17 28.79 -23.87 -13.60
CA SER A 17 29.37 -22.55 -13.80
C SER A 17 29.09 -21.72 -12.55
N SER A 18 30.04 -21.75 -11.60
CA SER A 18 30.07 -20.82 -10.48
C SER A 18 30.03 -19.37 -10.98
N PRO A 19 29.08 -18.53 -10.52
CA PRO A 19 29.04 -17.13 -10.93
C PRO A 19 30.29 -16.39 -10.43
N PRO A 20 30.82 -15.43 -11.21
CA PRO A 20 31.98 -14.65 -10.80
C PRO A 20 31.67 -13.94 -9.48
N GLN A 21 32.57 -14.11 -8.50
CA GLN A 21 32.51 -13.39 -7.24
C GLN A 21 32.70 -11.90 -7.51
N ASN A 22 31.56 -11.20 -7.58
CA ASN A 22 31.54 -9.77 -7.73
C ASN A 22 31.91 -9.15 -6.38
N GLN A 23 33.17 -8.77 -6.22
CA GLN A 23 33.67 -8.03 -5.07
C GLN A 23 33.18 -6.58 -5.15
N TYR A 24 31.86 -6.39 -5.02
CA TYR A 24 31.35 -5.08 -4.66
C TYR A 24 31.56 -4.94 -3.16
N SER A 25 32.67 -4.28 -2.80
CA SER A 25 32.85 -3.68 -1.48
C SER A 25 31.63 -2.81 -1.22
N ARG A 26 30.71 -3.34 -0.41
CA ARG A 26 29.53 -2.63 0.06
C ARG A 26 30.05 -1.44 0.86
N PRO A 27 29.83 -0.18 0.44
CA PRO A 27 30.23 0.94 1.26
C PRO A 27 29.53 0.79 2.60
N SER A 28 30.32 0.76 3.67
CA SER A 28 29.81 0.77 5.04
C SER A 28 29.09 2.10 5.22
N ILE A 29 27.81 2.12 4.88
CA ILE A 29 26.93 3.24 5.17
C ILE A 29 26.79 3.28 6.68
N ASP A 30 27.55 4.19 7.26
CA ASP A 30 27.63 4.44 8.69
C ASP A 30 26.22 4.73 9.21
N LEU A 31 25.70 3.83 10.05
CA LEU A 31 24.33 3.90 10.57
C LEU A 31 24.08 5.22 11.31
N HIS A 32 25.16 5.85 11.80
CA HIS A 32 25.14 7.14 12.47
C HIS A 32 24.75 8.30 11.54
N CYS A 33 25.09 8.25 10.24
CA CYS A 33 24.78 9.30 9.26
C CYS A 33 23.30 9.30 8.84
N MET A 34 22.66 8.12 8.83
CA MET A 34 21.21 8.01 8.59
C MET A 34 20.39 8.41 9.81
N GLN A 35 20.94 8.26 11.02
CA GLN A 35 20.27 8.69 12.24
C GLN A 35 20.27 10.22 12.37
N SER A 36 21.39 10.89 12.05
CA SER A 36 21.47 12.36 12.09
C SER A 36 20.59 13.05 11.05
N THR A 37 20.30 12.41 9.91
CA THR A 37 19.36 12.94 8.91
C THR A 37 17.89 12.76 9.32
N LEU A 38 17.57 11.73 10.10
CA LEU A 38 16.23 11.59 10.68
C LEU A 38 16.00 12.57 11.82
N ASP A 39 16.99 12.82 12.67
CA ASP A 39 16.88 13.83 13.73
C ASP A 39 16.77 15.24 13.12
N ALA A 40 17.57 15.58 12.10
CA ALA A 40 17.43 16.86 11.39
C ALA A 40 16.08 17.07 10.68
N LEU A 41 15.44 16.01 10.20
CA LEU A 41 14.09 16.08 9.62
C LEU A 41 12.98 16.14 10.67
N LEU A 42 13.22 15.59 11.88
CA LEU A 42 12.30 15.68 13.00
C LEU A 42 12.38 17.06 13.70
N GLU A 43 13.55 17.69 13.72
CA GLU A 43 13.74 19.05 14.22
C GLU A 43 13.23 20.14 13.25
N SER A 44 13.18 19.87 11.94
CA SER A 44 12.73 20.87 10.94
C SER A 44 11.21 21.01 10.81
N ASP A 45 10.41 20.11 11.42
CA ASP A 45 8.94 20.12 11.33
C ASP A 45 8.25 20.78 12.55
N ILE A 46 8.99 21.53 13.38
CA ILE A 46 8.46 22.17 14.61
C ILE A 46 8.30 23.69 14.49
N HIS A 47 8.72 24.33 13.40
CA HIS A 47 8.53 25.77 13.22
C HIS A 47 7.80 26.13 11.91
N ASP A 48 6.54 25.69 11.78
CA ASP A 48 5.50 26.52 11.14
C ASP A 48 4.06 26.04 11.45
N THR A 49 3.84 25.58 12.68
CA THR A 49 2.49 25.63 13.28
C THR A 49 2.49 26.71 14.34
N PRO A 50 1.61 27.72 14.28
CA PRO A 50 1.45 28.65 15.39
C PRO A 50 1.04 27.83 16.61
N ARG A 51 1.98 27.75 17.56
CA ARG A 51 1.81 27.12 18.86
C ARG A 51 0.80 27.97 19.62
N LEU A 52 -0.48 27.61 19.55
CA LEU A 52 -1.49 28.06 20.50
C LEU A 52 -1.11 27.44 21.86
N SER A 53 -0.13 28.08 22.50
CA SER A 53 0.19 27.87 23.89
C SER A 53 -1.03 28.36 24.67
N GLY A 54 -1.80 27.41 25.20
CA GLY A 54 -2.86 27.67 26.15
C GLY A 54 -2.26 28.20 27.45
N THR A 55 -1.85 29.47 27.45
CA THR A 55 -1.89 30.28 28.66
C THR A 55 -3.28 30.86 28.74
N SER A 56 -4.02 30.46 29.75
CA SER A 56 -5.32 31.02 30.12
C SER A 56 -5.16 32.52 30.42
N ALA A 57 -5.26 33.33 29.38
CA ALA A 57 -5.53 34.75 29.47
C ALA A 57 -6.59 35.04 28.41
N VAL A 58 -7.79 35.40 28.87
CA VAL A 58 -8.91 35.79 28.03
C VAL A 58 -8.51 37.07 27.30
N ALA A 59 -7.96 36.93 26.10
CA ALA A 59 -7.66 38.08 25.25
C ALA A 59 -8.97 38.63 24.65
N PRO A 60 -9.14 39.96 24.55
CA PRO A 60 -10.32 40.56 23.96
C PRO A 60 -10.45 40.13 22.49
N TYR A 61 -11.63 39.63 22.12
CA TYR A 61 -11.97 39.28 20.74
C TYR A 61 -11.73 40.47 19.81
N HIS A 62 -10.69 40.40 18.97
CA HIS A 62 -10.44 41.40 17.94
C HIS A 62 -11.39 41.13 16.76
N SER A 63 -12.40 41.99 16.61
CA SER A 63 -13.46 41.92 15.58
C SER A 63 -12.92 41.69 14.16
N ASP A 64 -11.70 42.19 13.91
CA ASP A 64 -11.05 42.10 12.59
C ASP A 64 -10.70 40.67 12.18
N THR A 65 -10.52 39.73 13.11
CA THR A 65 -10.25 38.32 12.75
C THR A 65 -11.49 37.64 12.19
N ILE A 66 -12.67 37.97 12.73
CA ILE A 66 -13.95 37.46 12.24
C ILE A 66 -14.25 38.09 10.88
N ALA A 67 -14.00 39.39 10.71
CA ALA A 67 -14.14 40.06 9.43
C ALA A 67 -13.16 39.52 8.37
N PHE A 68 -11.93 39.15 8.76
CA PHE A 68 -10.94 38.55 7.87
C PHE A 68 -11.32 37.14 7.41
N LEU A 69 -11.78 36.28 8.32
CA LEU A 69 -12.27 34.93 7.96
C LEU A 69 -13.58 34.97 7.17
N ALA A 70 -14.43 35.98 7.39
CA ALA A 70 -15.65 36.18 6.61
C ALA A 70 -15.37 36.74 5.20
N SER A 71 -14.34 37.58 5.06
CA SER A 71 -13.89 38.11 3.76
C SER A 71 -13.01 37.13 2.98
N HIS A 72 -12.37 36.18 3.68
CA HIS A 72 -11.50 35.16 3.10
C HIS A 72 -11.87 33.79 3.66
N PRO A 73 -13.04 33.22 3.28
CA PRO A 73 -13.40 31.89 3.71
C PRO A 73 -12.31 30.91 3.26
N PRO A 74 -11.77 30.09 4.18
CA PRO A 74 -10.74 29.13 3.81
C PRO A 74 -11.30 28.22 2.72
N VAL A 75 -10.65 28.20 1.56
CA VAL A 75 -11.01 27.31 0.47
C VAL A 75 -10.65 25.89 0.92
N LEU A 76 -11.60 25.23 1.57
CA LEU A 76 -11.46 23.85 2.01
C LEU A 76 -11.32 22.99 0.76
N LYS A 77 -10.11 22.49 0.52
CA LYS A 77 -9.87 21.53 -0.55
C LYS A 77 -10.80 20.33 -0.32
N PRO A 78 -11.50 19.85 -1.36
CA PRO A 78 -12.35 18.68 -1.22
C PRO A 78 -11.52 17.51 -0.68
N SER A 79 -12.12 16.70 0.18
CA SER A 79 -11.46 15.50 0.70
C SER A 79 -11.03 14.59 -0.46
N ILE A 80 -10.00 13.78 -0.25
CA ILE A 80 -9.52 12.83 -1.27
C ILE A 80 -10.66 11.92 -1.76
N SER A 81 -11.57 11.52 -0.86
CA SER A 81 -12.74 10.71 -1.24
C SER A 81 -13.74 11.50 -2.08
N ALA A 82 -13.99 12.77 -1.77
CA ALA A 82 -14.85 13.65 -2.55
C ALA A 82 -14.26 13.90 -3.95
N ALA A 83 -12.96 14.21 -4.04
CA ALA A 83 -12.26 14.40 -5.31
C ALA A 83 -12.29 13.14 -6.19
N MET A 84 -12.04 11.96 -5.62
CA MET A 84 -12.13 10.69 -6.35
C MET A 84 -13.56 10.40 -6.84
N LYS A 85 -14.58 10.71 -6.04
CA LYS A 85 -15.99 10.53 -6.42
C LYS A 85 -16.39 11.49 -7.54
N ALA A 86 -15.95 12.75 -7.48
CA ALA A 86 -16.17 13.73 -8.53
C ALA A 86 -15.50 13.28 -9.85
N SER A 87 -14.25 12.85 -9.79
CA SER A 87 -13.51 12.33 -10.95
C SER A 87 -14.20 11.11 -11.59
N TYR A 88 -14.78 10.22 -10.79
CA TYR A 88 -15.60 9.11 -11.32
C TYR A 88 -16.81 9.62 -12.10
N HIS A 89 -17.57 10.55 -11.54
CA HIS A 89 -18.77 11.09 -12.19
C HIS A 89 -18.42 11.81 -13.51
N GLU A 90 -17.33 12.57 -13.52
CA GLU A 90 -16.81 13.21 -14.73
C GLU A 90 -16.40 12.19 -15.79
N ALA A 91 -15.68 11.14 -15.42
CA ALA A 91 -15.29 10.08 -16.35
C ALA A 91 -16.51 9.37 -16.98
N VAL A 92 -17.57 9.14 -16.19
CA VAL A 92 -18.82 8.55 -16.71
C VAL A 92 -19.50 9.53 -17.66
N THR A 93 -19.57 10.80 -17.30
CA THR A 93 -20.20 11.84 -18.13
C THR A 93 -19.47 12.00 -19.46
N SER A 94 -18.14 12.07 -19.45
CA SER A 94 -17.32 12.18 -20.66
C SER A 94 -17.47 10.98 -21.58
N GLN A 95 -17.61 9.78 -21.01
CA GLN A 95 -17.83 8.55 -21.78
C GLN A 95 -19.23 8.53 -22.43
N VAL A 96 -20.26 8.99 -21.73
CA VAL A 96 -21.61 9.11 -22.32
C VAL A 96 -21.60 10.18 -23.42
N LYS A 97 -20.88 11.28 -23.21
CA LYS A 97 -20.76 12.38 -24.17
C LYS A 97 -20.00 11.98 -25.44
N SER A 98 -19.04 11.06 -25.36
CA SER A 98 -18.30 10.60 -26.54
C SER A 98 -19.12 9.72 -27.48
N GLY A 99 -20.33 9.29 -27.08
CA GLY A 99 -21.19 8.42 -27.90
C GLY A 99 -20.59 7.04 -28.17
N GLU A 100 -19.50 6.68 -27.49
CA GLU A 100 -18.81 5.40 -27.64
C GLU A 100 -19.65 4.33 -26.92
N PHE A 101 -20.41 3.55 -27.68
CA PHE A 101 -21.11 2.40 -27.13
C PHE A 101 -20.10 1.31 -26.73
N ILE A 102 -20.05 0.99 -25.45
CA ILE A 102 -19.13 -0.01 -24.92
C ILE A 102 -19.92 -1.27 -24.64
N SER A 103 -19.61 -2.34 -25.38
CA SER A 103 -20.26 -3.63 -25.14
C SER A 103 -19.95 -4.12 -23.72
N ASP A 104 -20.84 -4.94 -23.18
CA ASP A 104 -20.73 -5.40 -21.79
C ASP A 104 -19.43 -6.19 -21.53
N GLU A 105 -18.84 -6.79 -22.56
CA GLU A 105 -17.53 -7.44 -22.48
C GLU A 105 -16.40 -6.43 -22.22
N ALA A 106 -16.47 -5.22 -22.77
CA ALA A 106 -15.45 -4.18 -22.64
C ALA A 106 -15.62 -3.30 -21.38
N ARG A 107 -16.73 -3.45 -20.66
CA ARG A 107 -17.00 -2.72 -19.41
C ARG A 107 -16.22 -3.28 -18.24
N CYS A 108 -15.99 -2.41 -17.26
CA CYS A 108 -15.32 -2.73 -16.01
C CYS A 108 -16.11 -3.79 -15.20
N LYS A 109 -15.42 -4.86 -14.81
CA LYS A 109 -15.96 -5.99 -14.03
C LYS A 109 -15.70 -5.85 -12.53
N TYR A 110 -16.10 -4.72 -11.95
CA TYR A 110 -15.96 -4.53 -10.49
C TYR A 110 -17.07 -5.26 -9.73
N LYS A 111 -16.73 -5.87 -8.58
CA LYS A 111 -17.59 -6.81 -7.85
C LYS A 111 -18.99 -6.31 -7.48
N THR A 112 -19.16 -5.00 -7.23
CA THR A 112 -20.47 -4.44 -6.87
C THR A 112 -21.41 -4.30 -8.06
N GLY A 113 -20.95 -4.70 -9.26
CA GLY A 113 -21.71 -4.74 -10.49
C GLY A 113 -21.92 -3.36 -11.12
N ARG A 114 -21.93 -3.32 -12.45
CA ARG A 114 -22.43 -2.20 -13.28
C ARG A 114 -21.57 -0.92 -13.31
N CYS A 115 -20.25 -1.04 -13.34
CA CYS A 115 -19.44 0.12 -13.73
C CYS A 115 -19.62 0.39 -15.25
N PRO A 116 -20.05 1.59 -15.68
CA PRO A 116 -20.20 1.92 -17.11
C PRO A 116 -18.84 2.19 -17.79
N LEU A 117 -17.82 2.51 -17.00
CA LEU A 117 -16.50 2.84 -17.51
C LEU A 117 -15.86 1.65 -18.23
N LYS A 118 -15.16 1.95 -19.34
CA LYS A 118 -14.34 0.98 -20.07
C LYS A 118 -13.20 0.45 -19.20
N ARG A 119 -12.79 -0.77 -19.47
CA ARG A 119 -11.58 -1.36 -18.87
C ARG A 119 -10.36 -0.49 -19.20
N ALA A 120 -9.47 -0.36 -18.22
CA ALA A 120 -8.18 0.28 -18.46
C ALA A 120 -7.29 -0.64 -19.30
N THR A 121 -6.40 -0.05 -20.09
CA THR A 121 -5.48 -0.80 -20.95
C THR A 121 -4.08 -0.76 -20.36
N LYS A 122 -3.40 -1.91 -20.28
CA LYS A 122 -1.98 -1.95 -19.89
C LYS A 122 -1.12 -1.32 -21.01
N ARG A 123 0.12 -0.91 -20.72
CA ARG A 123 1.07 -0.45 -21.76
C ARG A 123 1.28 -1.47 -22.89
N SER A 124 1.04 -2.74 -22.61
CA SER A 124 1.10 -3.83 -23.60
C SER A 124 -0.13 -3.91 -24.51
N GLY A 125 -1.09 -2.99 -24.43
CA GLY A 125 -2.34 -3.01 -25.21
C GLY A 125 -3.41 -3.97 -24.69
N ARG A 126 -3.09 -4.85 -23.73
CA ARG A 126 -4.06 -5.80 -23.16
C ARG A 126 -5.03 -5.11 -22.19
N PRO A 127 -6.35 -5.30 -22.34
CA PRO A 127 -7.33 -4.74 -21.41
C PRO A 127 -7.24 -5.43 -20.04
N LEU A 128 -7.38 -4.63 -19.00
CA LEU A 128 -7.53 -5.08 -17.62
C LEU A 128 -8.98 -5.51 -17.35
N LEU A 129 -9.25 -6.00 -16.13
CA LEU A 129 -10.63 -6.31 -15.71
C LEU A 129 -11.37 -5.07 -15.20
N LEU A 130 -10.63 -4.11 -14.64
CA LEU A 130 -11.16 -2.91 -14.00
C LEU A 130 -10.88 -1.66 -14.83
N CYS A 131 -11.73 -0.65 -14.68
CA CYS A 131 -11.46 0.71 -15.16
C CYS A 131 -10.35 1.38 -14.33
N GLU A 132 -9.88 2.53 -14.80
CA GLU A 132 -8.83 3.31 -14.13
C GLU A 132 -9.18 3.63 -12.67
N TYR A 133 -10.40 4.14 -12.45
CA TYR A 133 -10.91 4.51 -11.14
C TYR A 133 -10.85 3.34 -10.14
N HIS A 134 -11.38 2.16 -10.52
CA HIS A 134 -11.38 1.01 -9.63
C HIS A 134 -9.97 0.45 -9.40
N ARG A 135 -9.07 0.49 -10.39
CA ARG A 135 -7.67 0.08 -10.20
C ARG A 135 -6.96 0.97 -9.17
N ILE A 136 -7.14 2.28 -9.24
CA ILE A 136 -6.56 3.23 -8.29
C ILE A 136 -7.12 2.99 -6.88
N LYS A 137 -8.44 2.79 -6.76
CA LYS A 137 -9.09 2.47 -5.49
C LYS A 137 -8.55 1.17 -4.89
N GLN A 138 -8.46 0.10 -5.68
CA GLN A 138 -7.90 -1.18 -5.24
C GLN A 138 -6.44 -1.04 -4.79
N ASN A 139 -5.60 -0.32 -5.55
CA ASN A 139 -4.21 -0.05 -5.17
C ASN A 139 -4.11 0.75 -3.87
N SER A 140 -5.01 1.71 -3.65
CA SER A 140 -5.08 2.48 -2.40
C SER A 140 -5.38 1.58 -1.20
N ILE A 141 -6.39 0.71 -1.33
CA ILE A 141 -6.78 -0.24 -0.28
C ILE A 141 -5.65 -1.25 0.00
N LYS A 142 -5.02 -1.77 -1.06
CA LYS A 142 -3.86 -2.66 -0.94
C LYS A 142 -2.70 -1.99 -0.20
N ARG A 143 -2.36 -0.73 -0.55
CA ARG A 143 -1.28 0.00 0.15
C ARG A 143 -1.57 0.22 1.63
N LYS A 144 -2.82 0.51 1.97
CA LYS A 144 -3.26 0.69 3.37
C LYS A 144 -3.10 -0.60 4.16
N SER A 145 -3.62 -1.70 3.63
CA SER A 145 -3.52 -3.01 4.28
C SER A 145 -2.08 -3.52 4.38
N ASP A 146 -1.28 -3.40 3.31
CA ASP A 146 0.13 -3.76 3.35
C ASP A 146 0.90 -2.96 4.43
N THR A 147 0.53 -1.69 4.63
CA THR A 147 1.12 -0.85 5.67
C THR A 147 0.73 -1.31 7.07
N LYS A 148 -0.57 -1.57 7.31
CA LYS A 148 -1.06 -2.14 8.58
C LYS A 148 -0.35 -3.45 8.89
N TYR A 149 -0.26 -4.34 7.90
CA TYR A 149 0.43 -5.63 8.04
C TYR A 149 1.92 -5.47 8.41
N ARG A 150 2.64 -4.56 7.74
CA ARG A 150 4.05 -4.26 8.06
C ARG A 150 4.21 -3.70 9.47
N GLN A 151 3.34 -2.80 9.90
CA GLN A 151 3.37 -2.22 11.25
C GLN A 151 3.11 -3.28 12.31
N ASN A 152 2.05 -4.07 12.15
CA ASN A 152 1.71 -5.16 13.08
C ASN A 152 2.86 -6.16 13.21
N ARG A 153 3.49 -6.53 12.09
CA ARG A 153 4.64 -7.44 12.11
C ARG A 153 5.87 -6.84 12.81
N LYS A 154 6.09 -5.53 12.71
CA LYS A 154 7.16 -4.84 13.47
C LYS A 154 6.86 -4.86 14.97
N LEU A 155 5.62 -4.55 15.37
CA LEU A 155 5.19 -4.57 16.77
C LEU A 155 5.30 -5.97 17.38
N ALA A 156 4.82 -7.01 16.68
CA ALA A 156 4.93 -8.40 17.13
C ALA A 156 6.40 -8.84 17.32
N ARG A 157 7.30 -8.39 16.44
CA ARG A 157 8.75 -8.64 16.58
C ARG A 157 9.36 -7.90 17.77
N ALA A 158 8.92 -6.68 18.05
CA ALA A 158 9.38 -5.91 19.21
C ALA A 158 8.90 -6.55 20.52
N GLN A 159 7.63 -6.96 20.59
CA GLN A 159 7.08 -7.67 21.75
C GLN A 159 7.81 -8.99 22.05
N LYS A 160 8.14 -9.77 21.01
CA LYS A 160 8.96 -10.99 21.17
C LYS A 160 10.35 -10.72 21.73
N LYS A 161 10.97 -9.58 21.41
CA LYS A 161 12.27 -9.20 21.98
C LYS A 161 12.15 -8.80 23.45
N MET A 162 11.09 -8.09 23.82
CA MET A 162 10.87 -7.65 25.20
C MET A 162 10.51 -8.81 26.15
N HIS A 163 9.81 -9.83 25.65
CA HIS A 163 9.44 -11.03 26.43
C HIS A 163 10.49 -12.17 26.31
N GLY A 164 11.64 -11.92 25.67
CA GLY A 164 12.65 -12.93 25.33
C GLY A 164 13.75 -13.16 26.37
N ASP A 165 13.72 -12.50 27.52
CA ASP A 165 14.78 -12.58 28.55
C ASP A 165 14.44 -13.53 29.73
N LEU A 166 13.28 -14.19 29.69
CA LEU A 166 12.88 -15.22 30.67
C LEU A 166 12.63 -16.56 29.98
N GLY A 167 13.70 -17.19 29.51
CA GLY A 167 13.70 -18.63 29.25
C GLY A 167 14.47 -19.11 28.00
N SER A 168 15.65 -19.66 28.23
CA SER A 168 16.23 -20.73 27.39
C SER A 168 17.07 -21.64 28.29
N PRO A 169 17.31 -22.93 27.99
CA PRO A 169 16.89 -23.72 26.81
C PRO A 169 16.30 -25.11 27.17
N THR A 170 15.62 -25.76 26.23
CA THR A 170 15.74 -27.21 25.96
C THR A 170 15.04 -27.53 24.65
N GLY A 171 15.77 -28.20 23.75
CA GLY A 171 15.33 -28.45 22.39
C GLY A 171 14.22 -29.49 22.30
N SER A 172 13.32 -29.29 21.35
CA SER A 172 12.68 -30.37 20.63
C SER A 172 12.32 -29.89 19.23
N SER A 173 12.76 -30.67 18.26
CA SER A 173 12.43 -30.55 16.85
C SER A 173 10.93 -30.72 16.69
N ASP A 174 10.21 -29.69 16.27
CA ASP A 174 8.90 -29.87 15.64
C ASP A 174 8.71 -28.85 14.51
N SER A 175 8.43 -29.38 13.33
CA SER A 175 8.19 -28.67 12.09
C SER A 175 6.79 -28.05 12.08
N GLY A 176 6.54 -27.13 13.01
CA GLY A 176 5.33 -26.33 13.09
C GLY A 176 5.53 -24.98 12.40
N THR A 177 4.97 -24.81 11.22
CA THR A 177 4.82 -23.48 10.59
C THR A 177 4.08 -22.58 11.59
N PRO A 178 4.64 -21.42 12.02
CA PRO A 178 3.93 -20.56 12.96
C PRO A 178 2.82 -19.84 12.17
N THR A 179 1.64 -20.44 12.16
CA THR A 179 0.40 -19.76 11.83
C THR A 179 0.17 -18.73 12.93
N ALA A 180 0.64 -17.50 12.71
CA ALA A 180 0.19 -16.38 13.49
C ALA A 180 -1.33 -16.29 13.28
N SER A 181 -2.11 -16.68 14.30
CA SER A 181 -3.56 -16.46 14.36
C SER A 181 -3.81 -14.97 14.22
N LEU A 182 -4.05 -14.55 12.98
CA LEU A 182 -4.71 -13.29 12.67
C LEU A 182 -6.19 -13.59 12.83
N GLU A 183 -6.82 -12.91 13.78
CA GLU A 183 -8.26 -12.99 14.02
C GLU A 183 -9.02 -12.79 12.70
N GLY A 184 -9.98 -13.68 12.42
CA GLY A 184 -10.57 -13.92 11.10
C GLY A 184 -11.29 -12.73 10.47
N ASP A 185 -11.66 -11.73 11.26
CA ASP A 185 -12.47 -10.60 10.82
C ASP A 185 -11.70 -9.61 9.93
N ASP A 186 -10.38 -9.48 10.12
CA ASP A 186 -9.54 -8.61 9.30
C ASP A 186 -9.24 -9.25 7.92
N ILE A 187 -9.29 -10.58 7.81
CA ILE A 187 -9.00 -11.32 6.57
C ILE A 187 -10.21 -11.29 5.62
N GLU A 188 -11.43 -11.36 6.14
CA GLU A 188 -12.64 -11.25 5.31
C GLU A 188 -12.82 -9.86 4.70
N LEU A 189 -12.49 -8.80 5.43
CA LEU A 189 -12.57 -7.45 4.87
C LEU A 189 -11.54 -7.26 3.75
N LEU A 190 -10.38 -7.90 3.88
CA LEU A 190 -9.31 -7.94 2.87
C LEU A 190 -9.70 -8.76 1.63
N SER A 191 -10.32 -9.92 1.81
CA SER A 191 -10.80 -10.77 0.71
C SER A 191 -11.93 -10.09 -0.06
N TYR A 192 -12.79 -9.35 0.64
CA TYR A 192 -13.87 -8.58 0.02
C TYR A 192 -13.30 -7.59 -1.00
N PHE A 193 -12.16 -6.94 -0.76
CA PHE A 193 -11.60 -5.95 -1.71
C PHE A 193 -10.67 -6.51 -2.79
N ILE A 194 -10.36 -7.81 -2.77
CA ILE A 194 -9.37 -8.43 -3.68
C ILE A 194 -10.00 -9.22 -4.84
N LEU A 195 -11.31 -9.52 -4.81
CA LEU A 195 -12.00 -10.22 -5.91
C LEU A 195 -12.73 -9.27 -6.87
#